data_AF-A0A960XL71-F1
#
_entry.id   AF-A0A960XL71-F1
#
_cell.length_a   1.000
_cell.length_b   1.000
_cell.length_c   1.000
_cell.angle_alpha   90.00
_cell.angle_beta   90.00
_cell.angle_gamma   90.00
#
_symmetry.space_group_name_H-M   'P 1'
#
loop_
_entity.id
_entity.type
_entity.pdbx_description
1 polymer ?
#
loop_
_entity_poly.entity_id
_entity_poly.type
_entity_poly.pdbx_seq_one_letter_code
_entity_poly.pdbx_strand_id
1 'polypeptide(L)'
;NHLKGLTFMVLFTLLFYGIFARFREQACTFICPYGRFQSTLIDENTIVVGYDFKRGEKRERLHRDESVEARAAKGQGDCVDCRQCVAVCPTGIDIRDGLQMECVHCTACMDACDAVMDKIQRPRGLIRYASLEGIEKRQPLRVTPRIIGYSIVLMVLGLGMLTLLLTRSDVDVTMLRARGTLYQELPDNRVSNLYLLKLTNKSNREMGIDLRLEEPAGELTVAGGRLHLAAGKQVQSSVVVELDRSALEGRKTPLTVVLYAGDVKVGTVRPEFLGPRQSGSGK
;
A
#
# COMPACT_ATOMS: atom_id res chain seq x y z
N ASN A 1 -12.92 -14.90 22.39
CA ASN A 1 -11.71 -14.71 23.24
C ASN A 1 -10.97 -13.43 22.88
N HIS A 2 -11.59 -12.27 23.10
CA HIS A 2 -10.97 -10.97 22.82
C HIS A 2 -9.79 -10.67 23.77
N LEU A 3 -9.84 -11.16 25.01
CA LEU A 3 -8.80 -10.94 26.02
C LEU A 3 -7.46 -11.55 25.61
N LYS A 4 -7.43 -12.77 25.07
CA LYS A 4 -6.19 -13.41 24.59
C LYS A 4 -5.53 -12.62 23.46
N GLY A 5 -6.34 -12.14 22.51
CA GLY A 5 -5.84 -11.30 21.41
C GLY A 5 -5.32 -9.95 21.90
N LEU A 6 -6.04 -9.30 22.81
CA LEU A 6 -5.61 -8.04 23.42
C LEU A 6 -4.31 -8.20 24.21
N THR A 7 -4.21 -9.22 25.07
CA THR A 7 -2.99 -9.50 25.85
C THR A 7 -1.78 -9.77 24.95
N PHE A 8 -1.96 -10.55 23.88
CA PHE A 8 -0.90 -10.77 22.89
C PHE A 8 -0.46 -9.47 22.22
N MET A 9 -1.41 -8.65 21.75
CA MET A 9 -1.09 -7.36 21.12
C MET A 9 -0.35 -6.43 22.08
N VAL A 10 -0.79 -6.31 23.33
CA VAL A 10 -0.13 -5.47 24.34
C VAL A 10 1.29 -5.95 24.62
N LEU A 11 1.49 -7.25 24.85
CA LEU A 11 2.83 -7.81 25.08
C LEU A 11 3.76 -7.59 23.89
N PHE A 12 3.25 -7.83 22.67
CA PHE A 12 4.01 -7.62 21.45
C PHE A 12 4.39 -6.15 21.28
N THR A 13 3.44 -5.22 21.50
CA THR A 13 3.71 -3.78 21.45
C THR A 13 4.75 -3.36 22.49
N LEU A 14 4.64 -3.82 23.74
CA LEU A 14 5.61 -3.49 24.79
C LEU A 14 7.01 -4.03 24.49
N LEU A 15 7.10 -5.24 23.94
CA LEU A 15 8.37 -5.83 23.51
C LEU A 15 9.04 -4.98 22.42
N PHE A 16 8.31 -4.67 21.35
CA PHE A 16 8.84 -3.85 20.26
C PHE A 16 9.15 -2.42 20.71
N TYR A 17 8.31 -1.84 21.57
CA TYR A 17 8.60 -0.57 22.20
C TYR A 17 9.91 -0.63 22.99
N GLY A 18 10.13 -1.67 23.79
CA GLY A 18 11.38 -1.87 24.53
C GLY A 18 12.60 -1.98 23.61
N ILE A 19 12.47 -2.72 22.50
CA ILE A 19 13.50 -2.81 21.46
C ILE A 19 13.79 -1.42 20.89
N PHE A 20 12.79 -0.68 20.43
CA PHE A 20 13.02 0.65 19.85
C PHE A 20 13.46 1.71 20.86
N ALA A 21 13.02 1.64 22.13
CA ALA A 21 13.38 2.61 23.15
C ALA A 21 14.80 2.41 23.67
N ARG A 22 15.24 1.15 23.82
CA ARG A 22 16.51 0.79 24.47
C ARG A 22 17.56 0.21 23.52
N PHE A 23 17.16 -0.69 22.62
CA PHE A 23 18.05 -1.38 21.69
C PHE A 23 18.27 -0.57 20.39
N ARG A 24 17.30 0.27 20.01
CA ARG A 24 17.38 1.31 18.95
C ARG A 24 18.09 0.82 17.68
N GLU A 25 19.16 1.51 17.26
CA GLU A 25 19.94 1.25 16.06
C GLU A 25 20.61 -0.13 16.04
N GLN A 26 20.85 -0.76 17.19
CA GLN A 26 21.48 -2.09 17.25
C GLN A 26 20.62 -3.17 16.58
N ALA A 27 19.28 -3.03 16.60
CA ALA A 27 18.38 -3.92 15.85
C ALA A 27 18.64 -3.82 14.36
N CYS A 28 18.75 -2.61 13.84
CA CYS A 28 18.96 -2.35 12.42
C CYS A 28 20.34 -2.83 11.96
N THR A 29 21.37 -2.70 12.79
CA THR A 29 22.75 -3.06 12.45
C THR A 29 23.04 -4.56 12.58
N PHE A 30 22.58 -5.21 13.65
CA PHE A 30 22.98 -6.59 13.97
C PHE A 30 21.90 -7.65 13.75
N ILE A 31 20.62 -7.32 13.96
CA ILE A 31 19.52 -8.29 13.93
C ILE A 31 18.79 -8.27 12.58
N CYS A 32 18.57 -7.07 12.04
CA CYS A 32 17.72 -6.87 10.88
C CYS A 32 18.44 -7.33 9.60
N PRO A 33 17.97 -8.40 8.93
CA PRO A 33 18.57 -8.84 7.68
C PRO A 33 18.40 -7.81 6.56
N TYR A 34 17.41 -6.90 6.71
CA TYR A 34 17.13 -5.86 5.73
C TYR A 34 18.29 -4.88 5.56
N GLY A 35 18.96 -4.46 6.64
CA GLY A 35 20.10 -3.53 6.52
C GLY A 35 21.23 -4.11 5.66
N ARG A 36 21.51 -5.41 5.81
CA ARG A 36 22.47 -6.12 4.96
C ARG A 36 21.98 -6.36 3.54
N PHE A 37 20.68 -6.58 3.36
CA PHE A 37 20.10 -6.73 2.03
C PHE A 37 20.07 -5.41 1.25
N GLN A 38 19.86 -4.28 1.94
CA GLN A 38 19.81 -2.96 1.31
C GLN A 38 21.08 -2.63 0.52
N SER A 39 22.27 -3.06 0.94
CA SER A 39 23.49 -2.81 0.16
C SER A 39 23.52 -3.49 -1.19
N THR A 40 22.76 -4.58 -1.38
CA THR A 40 22.63 -5.22 -2.70
C THR A 40 21.70 -4.47 -3.64
N LEU A 41 20.89 -3.55 -3.10
CA LEU A 41 19.96 -2.72 -3.86
C LEU A 41 20.55 -1.35 -4.23
N ILE A 42 21.77 -1.05 -3.77
CA ILE A 42 22.46 0.22 -4.02
C ILE A 42 23.47 0.01 -5.15
N ASP A 43 23.46 0.91 -6.11
CA ASP A 43 24.46 1.02 -7.18
C ASP A 43 25.16 2.40 -7.15
N GLU A 44 26.13 2.59 -8.03
CA GLU A 44 26.91 3.84 -8.12
C GLU A 44 26.08 5.07 -8.51
N ASN A 45 24.88 4.85 -9.05
CA ASN A 45 23.93 5.89 -9.46
C ASN A 45 22.87 6.17 -8.39
N THR A 46 22.80 5.35 -7.35
CA THR A 46 21.82 5.47 -6.28
C THR A 46 22.13 6.69 -5.43
N ILE A 47 21.09 7.48 -5.16
CA ILE A 47 21.23 8.70 -4.36
C ILE A 47 21.32 8.30 -2.89
N VAL A 48 22.44 8.63 -2.27
CA VAL A 48 22.68 8.40 -0.84
C VAL A 48 23.17 9.68 -0.17
N VAL A 49 23.13 9.70 1.17
CA VAL A 49 23.86 10.70 1.93
C VAL A 49 25.34 10.35 1.83
N GLY A 50 26.13 11.19 1.15
CA GLY A 50 27.53 10.91 0.85
C GLY A 50 28.43 12.12 1.10
N TYR A 51 29.69 11.84 1.43
CA TYR A 51 30.75 12.84 1.58
C TYR A 51 31.47 13.06 0.23
N ASP A 52 31.58 14.32 -0.17
CA ASP A 52 32.28 14.72 -1.39
C ASP A 52 33.80 14.67 -1.20
N PHE A 53 34.36 13.48 -1.39
CA PHE A 53 35.80 13.26 -1.29
C PHE A 53 36.61 14.01 -2.36
N LYS A 54 36.02 14.33 -3.53
CA LYS A 54 36.69 15.13 -4.56
C LYS A 54 36.91 16.59 -4.15
N ARG A 55 36.10 17.08 -3.20
CA ARG A 55 36.16 18.42 -2.62
C ARG A 55 36.85 18.43 -1.25
N GLY A 56 36.62 17.41 -0.44
CA GLY A 56 37.04 17.37 0.97
C GLY A 56 38.40 16.75 1.24
N GLU A 57 38.92 15.89 0.38
CA GLU A 57 40.17 15.14 0.64
C GLU A 57 41.44 15.98 0.59
N LYS A 58 42.52 15.46 1.21
CA LYS A 58 43.65 16.23 1.77
C LYS A 58 43.17 17.10 2.93
N ARG A 59 42.51 16.41 3.87
CA ARG A 59 41.95 16.94 5.11
C ARG A 59 43.09 17.52 5.93
N GLU A 60 42.91 18.73 6.43
CA GLU A 60 43.88 19.37 7.32
C GLU A 60 43.12 20.25 8.31
N ARG A 61 43.67 20.51 9.49
CA ARG A 61 43.02 21.44 10.42
C ARG A 61 42.98 22.84 9.82
N LEU A 62 41.93 23.60 10.11
CA LEU A 62 41.87 25.00 9.70
C LEU A 62 42.85 25.81 10.56
N HIS A 63 43.78 26.50 9.91
CA HIS A 63 44.67 27.45 10.59
C HIS A 63 43.94 28.80 10.74
N ARG A 64 44.24 29.53 11.82
CA ARG A 64 43.68 30.88 12.01
C ARG A 64 44.08 31.76 10.81
N ASP A 65 43.09 32.49 10.29
CA ASP A 65 43.23 33.44 9.17
C ASP A 65 43.61 32.81 7.82
N GLU A 66 43.44 31.49 7.64
CA GLU A 66 43.63 30.83 6.35
C GLU A 66 42.42 31.07 5.42
N SER A 67 42.64 31.81 4.33
CA SER A 67 41.63 31.98 3.29
C SER A 67 41.39 30.70 2.48
N VAL A 68 40.27 30.66 1.75
CA VAL A 68 39.94 29.54 0.85
C VAL A 68 41.00 29.38 -0.23
N GLU A 69 41.50 30.49 -0.78
CA GLU A 69 42.52 30.53 -1.84
C GLU A 69 43.87 30.03 -1.32
N ALA A 70 44.27 30.46 -0.11
CA ALA A 70 45.52 30.01 0.50
C ALA A 70 45.50 28.50 0.77
N ARG A 71 44.36 27.97 1.19
CA ARG A 71 44.17 26.53 1.40
C ARG A 71 44.19 25.75 0.08
N ALA A 72 43.51 26.27 -0.95
CA ALA A 72 43.52 25.69 -2.29
C ALA A 72 44.93 25.71 -2.90
N ALA A 73 45.72 26.76 -2.67
CA ALA A 73 47.11 26.85 -3.12
C ALA A 73 48.02 25.79 -2.47
N LYS A 74 47.75 25.41 -1.21
CA LYS A 74 48.39 24.27 -0.53
C LYS A 74 47.85 22.92 -1.00
N GLY A 75 46.84 22.91 -1.87
CA GLY A 75 46.15 21.72 -2.34
C GLY A 75 45.32 21.02 -1.26
N GLN A 76 44.96 21.69 -0.17
CA GLN A 76 44.17 21.12 0.92
C GLN A 76 42.66 21.16 0.58
N GLY A 77 41.92 20.14 1.00
CA GLY A 77 40.48 20.04 0.78
C GLY A 77 39.65 20.88 1.74
N ASP A 78 38.35 21.00 1.46
CA ASP A 78 37.41 21.78 2.28
C ASP A 78 37.08 21.14 3.63
N CYS A 79 37.38 19.86 3.82
CA CYS A 79 37.23 19.20 5.12
C CYS A 79 38.31 19.69 6.10
N VAL A 80 37.87 20.27 7.21
CA VAL A 80 38.75 20.82 8.25
C VAL A 80 39.05 19.84 9.41
N ASP A 81 38.76 18.55 9.20
CA ASP A 81 38.96 17.46 10.17
C ASP A 81 38.37 17.70 11.58
N CYS A 82 37.23 18.39 11.67
CA CYS A 82 36.57 18.69 12.95
C CYS A 82 35.85 17.49 13.61
N ARG A 83 35.68 16.39 12.86
CA ARG A 83 34.97 15.15 13.24
C ARG A 83 33.52 15.31 13.75
N GLN A 84 32.89 16.47 13.53
CA GLN A 84 31.51 16.71 13.97
C GLN A 84 30.52 15.74 13.31
N CYS A 85 30.74 15.38 12.04
CA CYS A 85 29.93 14.39 11.32
C CYS A 85 29.93 13.00 12.00
N VAL A 86 31.04 12.62 12.65
CA VAL A 86 31.16 11.35 13.39
C VAL A 86 30.49 11.48 14.76
N ALA A 87 30.68 12.61 15.45
CA ALA A 87 30.14 12.84 16.78
C ALA A 87 28.60 12.83 16.82
N VAL A 88 27.94 13.31 15.75
CA VAL A 88 26.48 13.30 15.63
C VAL A 88 25.92 12.00 15.04
N CYS A 89 26.77 11.09 14.58
CA CYS A 89 26.32 9.87 13.95
C CYS A 89 25.75 8.90 15.00
N PRO A 90 24.47 8.50 14.90
CA PRO A 90 23.88 7.58 15.88
C PRO A 90 24.51 6.19 15.85
N THR A 91 25.10 5.79 14.72
CA THR A 91 25.77 4.49 14.55
C THR A 91 27.29 4.58 14.67
N GLY A 92 27.85 5.77 14.93
CA GLY A 92 29.28 5.97 15.16
C GLY A 92 30.17 5.79 13.93
N ILE A 93 29.60 5.75 12.72
CA ILE A 93 30.36 5.63 11.48
C ILE A 93 31.07 6.92 11.11
N ASP A 94 32.14 6.80 10.34
CA ASP A 94 32.84 7.92 9.72
C ASP A 94 32.44 8.02 8.25
N ILE A 95 31.46 8.87 7.96
CA ILE A 95 30.92 9.09 6.60
C ILE A 95 31.98 9.46 5.55
N ARG A 96 33.18 9.88 6.00
CA ARG A 96 34.29 10.23 5.13
C ARG A 96 35.05 9.01 4.60
N ASP A 97 34.80 7.83 5.17
CA ASP A 97 35.34 6.54 4.70
C ASP A 97 34.43 5.89 3.62
N GLY A 98 33.35 6.57 3.24
CA GLY A 98 32.43 6.17 2.18
C GLY A 98 31.12 5.60 2.71
N LEU A 99 30.41 4.88 1.84
CA LEU A 99 29.14 4.25 2.21
C LEU A 99 29.41 3.01 3.06
N GLN A 100 28.89 3.02 4.28
CA GLN A 100 29.02 1.93 5.24
C GLN A 100 27.65 1.31 5.52
N MET A 101 27.64 0.02 5.85
CA MET A 101 26.43 -0.79 6.05
C MET A 101 25.57 -0.32 7.23
N GLU A 102 26.20 0.32 8.19
CA GLU A 102 25.60 0.82 9.42
C GLU A 102 24.97 2.21 9.24
N CYS A 103 25.11 2.82 8.05
CA CYS A 103 24.49 4.10 7.77
C CYS A 103 22.96 3.96 7.69
N VAL A 104 22.23 4.73 8.51
CA VAL A 104 20.75 4.76 8.50
C VAL A 104 20.18 5.96 7.72
N HIS A 105 21.02 6.68 6.96
CA HIS A 105 20.63 7.82 6.12
C HIS A 105 19.82 8.92 6.84
N CYS A 106 20.08 9.18 8.12
CA CYS A 106 19.36 10.16 8.94
C CYS A 106 19.76 11.63 8.76
N THR A 107 20.70 11.94 7.86
CA THR A 107 21.23 13.28 7.54
C THR A 107 21.86 14.11 8.67
N ALA A 108 21.92 13.62 9.91
CA ALA A 108 22.52 14.37 11.02
C ALA A 108 23.96 14.85 10.74
N CYS A 109 24.76 14.02 10.07
CA CYS A 109 26.13 14.36 9.67
C CYS A 109 26.18 15.49 8.61
N MET A 110 25.17 15.58 7.74
CA MET A 110 25.03 16.63 6.74
C MET A 110 24.82 17.99 7.41
N ASP A 111 23.84 18.06 8.30
CA ASP A 111 23.47 19.30 9.01
C ASP A 111 24.61 19.79 9.90
N ALA A 112 25.27 18.88 10.62
CA ALA A 112 26.43 19.21 11.46
C ALA A 112 27.62 19.70 10.63
N CYS A 113 27.85 19.14 9.45
CA CYS A 113 28.90 19.58 8.56
C CYS A 113 28.60 20.95 7.97
N ASP A 114 27.38 21.19 7.50
CA ASP A 114 26.97 22.49 6.97
C ASP A 114 27.07 23.59 8.03
N ALA A 115 26.71 23.31 9.29
CA ALA A 115 26.88 24.25 10.39
C ALA A 115 28.35 24.62 10.66
N VAL A 116 29.30 23.70 10.40
CA VAL A 116 30.74 24.01 10.45
C VAL A 116 31.14 24.84 9.23
N MET A 117 30.69 24.47 8.03
CA MET A 117 30.99 25.18 6.78
C MET A 117 30.53 26.64 6.84
N ASP A 118 29.35 26.90 7.40
CA ASP A 118 28.82 28.26 7.60
C ASP A 118 29.72 29.10 8.53
N LYS A 119 30.17 28.52 9.65
CA LYS A 119 31.03 29.22 10.63
C LYS A 119 32.38 29.61 10.04
N ILE A 120 32.91 28.79 9.14
CA ILE A 120 34.18 29.05 8.45
C ILE A 120 33.97 29.74 7.09
N GLN A 121 32.73 30.17 6.80
CA GLN A 121 32.33 30.90 5.59
C GLN A 121 32.71 30.19 4.29
N ARG A 122 32.45 28.88 4.22
CA ARG A 122 32.67 28.04 3.03
C ARG A 122 31.37 27.49 2.48
N PRO A 123 31.32 27.09 1.19
CA PRO A 123 30.10 26.55 0.60
C PRO A 123 29.60 25.30 1.33
N ARG A 124 28.29 25.18 1.54
CA ARG A 124 27.63 24.00 2.09
C ARG A 124 27.75 22.78 1.17
N GLY A 125 27.26 21.63 1.63
CA GLY A 125 27.12 20.43 0.81
C GLY A 125 28.43 19.65 0.65
N LEU A 126 29.33 19.72 1.63
CA LEU A 126 30.50 18.81 1.68
C LEU A 126 30.04 17.38 1.98
N ILE A 127 29.00 17.21 2.78
CA ILE A 127 28.15 16.02 2.82
C ILE A 127 26.82 16.43 2.19
N ARG A 128 26.25 15.61 1.30
CA ARG A 128 24.98 15.91 0.62
C ARG A 128 24.32 14.65 0.06
N TYR A 129 23.08 14.79 -0.41
CA TYR A 129 22.48 13.79 -1.28
C TYR A 129 23.19 13.77 -2.64
N ALA A 130 23.90 12.68 -2.92
CA ALA A 130 24.58 12.47 -4.18
C ALA A 130 24.76 10.98 -4.44
N SER A 131 24.91 10.63 -5.72
CA SER A 131 25.39 9.30 -6.12
C SER A 131 26.91 9.30 -6.15
N LEU A 132 27.52 8.11 -6.05
CA LEU A 132 28.98 7.96 -6.15
C LEU A 132 29.50 8.52 -7.48
N GLU A 133 28.84 8.14 -8.57
CA GLU A 133 29.10 8.63 -9.92
C GLU A 133 29.01 10.17 -10.02
N GLY A 134 28.02 10.77 -9.35
CA GLY A 134 27.82 12.22 -9.33
C GLY A 134 28.95 12.96 -8.62
N ILE A 135 29.47 12.39 -7.51
CA ILE A 135 30.65 12.91 -6.81
C ILE A 135 31.90 12.77 -7.68
N GLU A 136 32.14 11.57 -8.24
CA GLU A 136 33.34 11.28 -9.03
C GLU A 136 33.46 12.14 -10.27
N LYS A 137 32.37 12.27 -11.03
CA LYS A 137 32.32 13.03 -12.27
C LYS A 137 32.03 14.52 -12.07
N ARG A 138 31.79 14.96 -10.82
CA ARG A 138 31.37 16.33 -10.46
C ARG A 138 30.15 16.79 -11.26
N GLN A 139 29.19 15.89 -11.46
CA GLN A 139 27.96 16.18 -12.19
C GLN A 139 26.77 16.25 -11.22
N PRO A 140 25.85 17.21 -11.42
CA PRO A 140 24.62 17.24 -10.65
C PRO A 140 23.74 16.03 -11.00
N LEU A 141 22.76 15.74 -10.14
CA LEU A 141 21.78 14.69 -10.39
C LEU A 141 21.09 14.92 -11.75
N ARG A 142 21.17 13.94 -12.64
CA ARG A 142 20.48 13.96 -13.94
C ARG A 142 19.32 12.98 -13.93
N VAL A 143 18.19 13.41 -14.48
CA VAL A 143 17.04 12.54 -14.71
C VAL A 143 17.39 11.56 -15.82
N THR A 144 17.60 10.30 -15.47
CA THR A 144 17.91 9.24 -16.44
C THR A 144 16.63 8.64 -17.03
N PRO A 145 16.68 8.03 -18.22
CA PRO A 145 15.53 7.32 -18.79
C PRO A 145 14.96 6.24 -17.87
N ARG A 146 15.81 5.60 -17.05
CA ARG A 146 15.38 4.62 -16.03
C ARG A 146 14.53 5.26 -14.93
N ILE A 147 14.95 6.42 -14.41
CA ILE A 147 14.17 7.17 -13.40
C ILE A 147 12.80 7.56 -13.97
N ILE A 148 12.77 8.04 -15.21
CA ILE A 148 11.51 8.39 -15.89
C ILE A 148 10.62 7.15 -16.03
N GLY A 149 11.17 6.03 -16.51
CA GLY A 149 10.43 4.78 -16.67
C GLY A 149 9.81 4.29 -15.36
N TYR A 150 10.59 4.23 -14.28
CA TYR A 150 10.07 3.82 -12.97
C TYR A 150 9.04 4.81 -12.40
N SER A 151 9.25 6.11 -12.61
CA SER A 151 8.29 7.14 -12.17
C SER A 151 6.95 7.01 -12.89
N ILE A 152 6.97 6.73 -14.19
CA ILE A 152 5.74 6.50 -14.99
C ILE A 152 5.01 5.25 -14.48
N VAL A 153 5.71 4.12 -14.31
CA VAL A 153 5.09 2.89 -13.82
C VAL A 153 4.47 3.10 -12.44
N LEU A 154 5.19 3.74 -11.52
CA LEU A 154 4.69 4.04 -10.17
C LEU A 154 3.45 4.95 -10.23
N MET A 155 3.46 5.96 -11.10
CA MET A 155 2.33 6.86 -11.29
C MET A 155 1.10 6.13 -11.87
N VAL A 156 1.29 5.23 -12.83
CA VAL A 156 0.20 4.39 -13.38
C VAL A 156 -0.40 3.50 -12.29
N LEU A 157 0.44 2.83 -11.50
CA LEU A 157 -0.02 1.98 -10.40
C LEU A 157 -0.73 2.79 -9.31
N GLY A 158 -0.18 3.95 -8.94
CA GLY A 158 -0.76 4.85 -7.95
C GLY A 158 -2.11 5.42 -8.41
N LEU A 159 -2.20 5.85 -9.66
CA LEU A 159 -3.44 6.36 -10.25
C LEU A 159 -4.48 5.25 -10.40
N GLY A 160 -4.06 4.04 -10.78
CA GLY A 160 -4.92 2.85 -10.82
C GLY A 160 -5.50 2.52 -9.44
N MET A 161 -4.65 2.49 -8.41
CA MET A 161 -5.08 2.29 -7.02
C MET A 161 -6.04 3.39 -6.55
N LEU A 162 -5.73 4.65 -6.84
CA LEU A 162 -6.59 5.79 -6.49
C LEU A 162 -7.95 5.69 -7.18
N THR A 163 -7.96 5.33 -8.47
CA THR A 163 -9.20 5.14 -9.23
C THR A 163 -10.04 4.03 -8.62
N LEU A 164 -9.44 2.86 -8.36
CA LEU A 164 -10.12 1.74 -7.70
C LEU A 164 -10.68 2.11 -6.33
N LEU A 165 -9.99 2.96 -5.57
CA LEU A 165 -10.43 3.43 -4.27
C LEU A 165 -11.62 4.40 -4.37
N LEU A 166 -11.59 5.33 -5.34
CA LEU A 166 -12.64 6.34 -5.56
C LEU A 166 -13.89 5.77 -6.24
N THR A 167 -13.73 4.78 -7.12
CA THR A 167 -14.85 4.10 -7.82
C THR A 167 -15.34 2.86 -7.07
N ARG A 168 -14.85 2.62 -5.85
CA ARG A 168 -15.27 1.49 -5.02
C ARG A 168 -16.76 1.62 -4.70
N SER A 169 -17.52 0.54 -4.91
CA SER A 169 -18.94 0.51 -4.53
C SER A 169 -19.12 0.51 -3.00
N ASP A 170 -20.12 1.26 -2.53
CA ASP A 170 -20.49 1.36 -1.12
C ASP A 170 -21.11 0.07 -0.56
N VAL A 171 -21.66 -0.77 -1.43
CA VAL A 171 -22.27 -2.05 -1.07
C VAL A 171 -21.61 -3.16 -1.88
N ASP A 172 -21.29 -4.25 -1.19
CA ASP A 172 -20.87 -5.51 -1.82
C ASP A 172 -21.97 -6.54 -1.67
N VAL A 173 -22.34 -7.14 -2.80
CA VAL A 173 -23.46 -8.05 -2.88
C VAL A 173 -22.97 -9.33 -3.51
N THR A 174 -23.18 -10.43 -2.80
CA THR A 174 -22.87 -11.75 -3.32
C THR A 174 -24.10 -12.63 -3.15
N MET A 175 -24.66 -13.11 -4.25
CA MET A 175 -25.79 -14.02 -4.26
C MET A 175 -25.31 -15.37 -4.79
N LEU A 176 -25.28 -16.37 -3.92
CA LEU A 176 -24.84 -17.73 -4.25
C LEU A 176 -26.02 -18.68 -4.08
N ARG A 177 -26.14 -19.69 -4.94
CA ARG A 177 -27.14 -20.73 -4.72
C ARG A 177 -26.88 -21.45 -3.41
N ALA A 178 -27.95 -21.81 -2.68
CA ALA A 178 -27.81 -22.62 -1.49
C ALA A 178 -27.20 -23.99 -1.84
N ARG A 179 -26.30 -24.48 -0.98
CA ARG A 179 -25.61 -25.77 -1.20
C ARG A 179 -26.61 -26.90 -0.98
N GLY A 180 -26.61 -27.88 -1.89
CA GLY A 180 -27.46 -29.08 -1.77
C GLY A 180 -28.92 -28.88 -2.19
N THR A 181 -29.35 -27.68 -2.60
CA THR A 181 -30.70 -27.46 -3.12
C THR A 181 -30.71 -27.55 -4.64
N LEU A 182 -31.57 -28.42 -5.18
CA LEU A 182 -32.04 -28.35 -6.56
C LEU A 182 -33.19 -27.34 -6.66
N TYR A 183 -33.69 -27.13 -7.87
CA TYR A 183 -34.93 -26.42 -8.08
C TYR A 183 -36.11 -27.21 -7.46
N GLN A 184 -37.13 -26.50 -6.97
CA GLN A 184 -38.36 -27.11 -6.50
C GLN A 184 -39.50 -26.74 -7.46
N GLU A 185 -40.37 -27.70 -7.78
CA GLU A 185 -41.57 -27.46 -8.57
C GLU A 185 -42.72 -27.11 -7.61
N LEU A 186 -43.37 -25.96 -7.84
CA LEU A 186 -44.51 -25.50 -7.06
C LEU A 186 -45.83 -25.88 -7.75
N PRO A 187 -46.96 -25.94 -7.01
CA PRO A 187 -48.27 -26.39 -7.51
C PRO A 187 -48.88 -25.59 -8.68
N ASP A 188 -48.31 -24.44 -9.08
CA ASP A 188 -48.87 -23.56 -10.12
C ASP A 188 -48.02 -23.52 -11.40
N ASN A 189 -47.28 -24.59 -11.73
CA ASN A 189 -46.32 -24.61 -12.85
C ASN A 189 -45.17 -23.57 -12.69
N ARG A 190 -44.90 -23.19 -11.43
CA ARG A 190 -43.77 -22.35 -11.03
C ARG A 190 -42.59 -23.21 -10.57
N VAL A 191 -41.40 -22.69 -10.73
CA VAL A 191 -40.16 -23.31 -10.27
C VAL A 191 -39.49 -22.35 -9.30
N SER A 192 -39.02 -22.84 -8.15
CA SER A 192 -38.29 -22.03 -7.18
C SER A 192 -36.84 -22.46 -7.02
N ASN A 193 -35.95 -21.50 -6.77
CA ASN A 193 -34.56 -21.73 -6.36
C ASN A 193 -34.26 -20.95 -5.09
N LEU A 194 -33.46 -21.56 -4.21
CA LEU A 194 -32.99 -20.95 -2.98
C LEU A 194 -31.56 -20.40 -3.14
N TYR A 195 -31.38 -19.15 -2.74
CA TYR A 195 -30.10 -18.45 -2.76
C TYR A 195 -29.73 -17.94 -1.38
N LEU A 196 -28.45 -17.95 -1.07
CA LEU A 196 -27.82 -17.27 0.05
C LEU A 196 -27.33 -15.91 -0.44
N LEU A 197 -27.92 -14.86 0.10
CA LEU A 197 -27.52 -13.48 -0.13
C LEU A 197 -26.59 -13.03 0.99
N LYS A 198 -25.41 -12.54 0.61
CA LYS A 198 -24.43 -11.91 1.49
C LYS A 198 -24.29 -10.45 1.09
N LEU A 199 -24.69 -9.56 1.99
CA LEU A 199 -24.60 -8.12 1.81
C LEU A 199 -23.57 -7.54 2.77
N THR A 200 -22.67 -6.70 2.27
CA THR A 200 -21.68 -6.02 3.10
C THR A 200 -21.75 -4.53 2.86
N ASN A 201 -22.06 -3.77 3.92
CA ASN A 201 -21.99 -2.32 3.89
C ASN A 201 -20.53 -1.90 4.05
N LYS A 202 -19.95 -1.34 2.99
CA LYS A 202 -18.57 -0.82 2.97
C LYS A 202 -18.52 0.68 3.31
N SER A 203 -19.69 1.32 3.47
CA SER A 203 -19.84 2.72 3.85
C SER A 203 -19.96 2.91 5.37
N ASN A 204 -19.89 4.18 5.79
CA ASN A 204 -20.08 4.60 7.19
C ASN A 204 -21.53 5.01 7.50
N ARG A 205 -22.49 4.72 6.62
CA ARG A 205 -23.90 5.10 6.77
C ARG A 205 -24.77 3.85 6.79
N GLU A 206 -25.84 3.88 7.58
CA GLU A 206 -26.83 2.80 7.56
C GLU A 206 -27.71 2.93 6.31
N MET A 207 -28.03 1.79 5.68
CA MET A 207 -28.83 1.75 4.47
C MET A 207 -29.85 0.61 4.54
N GLY A 208 -31.10 0.90 4.16
CA GLY A 208 -32.11 -0.12 3.88
C GLY A 208 -31.95 -0.60 2.43
N ILE A 209 -31.90 -1.92 2.23
CA ILE A 209 -31.71 -2.52 0.91
C ILE A 209 -32.97 -3.27 0.50
N ASP A 210 -33.52 -2.90 -0.66
CA ASP A 210 -34.60 -3.60 -1.34
C ASP A 210 -34.03 -4.33 -2.56
N LEU A 211 -34.34 -5.62 -2.68
CA LEU A 211 -33.97 -6.43 -3.84
C LEU A 211 -35.15 -6.50 -4.82
N ARG A 212 -34.87 -6.29 -6.10
CA ARG A 212 -35.86 -6.43 -7.19
C ARG A 212 -35.31 -7.35 -8.27
N LEU A 213 -36.14 -8.26 -8.74
CA LEU A 213 -35.86 -9.07 -9.92
C LEU A 213 -36.32 -8.26 -11.15
N GLU A 214 -35.38 -7.91 -12.03
CA GLU A 214 -35.70 -7.18 -13.27
C GLU A 214 -35.94 -8.15 -14.43
N GLU A 215 -35.11 -9.19 -14.54
CA GLU A 215 -35.20 -10.18 -15.62
C GLU A 215 -34.82 -11.59 -15.12
N PRO A 216 -35.48 -12.66 -15.58
CA PRO A 216 -36.80 -12.68 -16.23
C PRO A 216 -37.93 -12.34 -15.24
N ALA A 217 -39.15 -12.13 -15.73
CA ALA A 217 -40.31 -11.84 -14.89
C ALA A 217 -40.59 -12.99 -13.90
N GLY A 218 -40.74 -12.65 -12.62
CA GLY A 218 -41.06 -13.59 -11.56
C GLY A 218 -41.11 -12.93 -10.19
N GLU A 219 -41.23 -13.75 -9.15
CA GLU A 219 -41.33 -13.28 -7.77
C GLU A 219 -40.02 -13.53 -7.03
N LEU A 220 -39.55 -12.52 -6.29
CA LEU A 220 -38.38 -12.62 -5.43
C LEU A 220 -38.79 -12.32 -4.00
N THR A 221 -38.63 -13.30 -3.12
CA THR A 221 -38.98 -13.20 -1.71
C THR A 221 -37.72 -13.30 -0.84
N VAL A 222 -37.51 -12.27 -0.01
CA VAL A 222 -36.41 -12.22 0.95
C VAL A 222 -36.87 -12.73 2.30
N ALA A 223 -36.18 -13.73 2.86
CA ALA A 223 -36.47 -14.24 4.19
C ALA A 223 -36.24 -13.14 5.24
N GLY A 224 -37.29 -12.80 6.00
CA GLY A 224 -37.25 -11.74 7.01
C GLY A 224 -37.59 -10.33 6.49
N GLY A 225 -37.96 -10.18 5.21
CA GLY A 225 -38.42 -8.90 4.66
C GLY A 225 -37.29 -7.93 4.30
N ARG A 226 -37.46 -6.64 4.65
CA ARG A 226 -36.48 -5.58 4.34
C ARG A 226 -35.17 -5.79 5.08
N LEU A 227 -34.06 -5.72 4.36
CA LEU A 227 -32.73 -5.91 4.93
C LEU A 227 -32.15 -4.58 5.39
N HIS A 228 -31.91 -4.46 6.69
CA HIS A 228 -31.23 -3.31 7.29
C HIS A 228 -29.72 -3.57 7.37
N LEU A 229 -28.94 -2.75 6.67
CA LEU A 229 -27.49 -2.83 6.63
C LEU A 229 -26.85 -1.70 7.46
N ALA A 230 -26.47 -2.01 8.69
CA ALA A 230 -25.70 -1.09 9.53
C ALA A 230 -24.30 -0.80 8.92
N ALA A 231 -23.74 0.36 9.25
CA ALA A 231 -22.44 0.80 8.76
C ALA A 231 -21.32 -0.22 9.07
N GLY A 232 -20.51 -0.56 8.07
CA GLY A 232 -19.39 -1.52 8.22
C GLY A 232 -19.79 -2.96 8.58
N LYS A 233 -21.09 -3.30 8.57
CA LYS A 233 -21.59 -4.64 8.92
C LYS A 233 -21.91 -5.47 7.69
N GLN A 234 -21.98 -6.77 7.92
CA GLN A 234 -22.40 -7.76 6.94
C GLN A 234 -23.66 -8.45 7.45
N VAL A 235 -24.61 -8.65 6.55
CA VAL A 235 -25.84 -9.40 6.81
C VAL A 235 -25.92 -10.55 5.82
N GLN A 236 -26.40 -11.68 6.30
CA GLN A 236 -26.71 -12.85 5.48
C GLN A 236 -28.20 -13.12 5.57
N SER A 237 -28.85 -13.32 4.42
CA SER A 237 -30.24 -13.74 4.34
C SER A 237 -30.43 -14.77 3.23
N SER A 238 -31.55 -15.49 3.28
CA SER A 238 -31.96 -16.41 2.25
C SER A 238 -32.96 -15.73 1.33
N VAL A 239 -32.80 -15.90 0.02
CA VAL A 239 -33.69 -15.35 -1.01
C VAL A 239 -34.24 -16.51 -1.81
N VAL A 240 -35.56 -16.55 -1.97
CA VAL A 240 -36.26 -17.48 -2.84
C VAL A 240 -36.64 -16.72 -4.10
N VAL A 241 -36.26 -17.26 -5.26
CA VAL A 241 -36.70 -16.74 -6.55
C VAL A 241 -37.64 -17.76 -7.16
N GLU A 242 -38.81 -17.31 -7.59
CA GLU A 242 -39.85 -18.12 -8.21
C GLU A 242 -40.10 -17.60 -9.62
N LEU A 243 -39.99 -18.48 -10.61
CA LEU A 243 -40.23 -18.18 -12.01
C LEU A 243 -41.31 -19.09 -12.56
N ASP A 244 -42.13 -18.57 -13.47
CA ASP A 244 -42.99 -19.40 -14.30
C ASP A 244 -42.16 -20.26 -15.25
N ARG A 245 -42.60 -21.50 -15.49
CA ARG A 245 -41.88 -22.43 -16.37
C ARG A 245 -41.72 -21.92 -17.80
N SER A 246 -42.61 -21.02 -18.25
CA SER A 246 -42.54 -20.36 -19.57
C SER A 246 -41.41 -19.34 -19.67
N ALA A 247 -40.96 -18.77 -18.55
CA ALA A 247 -39.87 -17.79 -18.50
C ALA A 247 -38.47 -18.45 -18.44
N LEU A 248 -38.40 -19.78 -18.39
CA LEU A 248 -37.14 -20.52 -18.27
C LEU A 248 -36.52 -20.79 -19.64
N GLU A 249 -35.29 -20.32 -19.85
CA GLU A 249 -34.46 -20.61 -21.03
C GLU A 249 -33.72 -21.96 -20.90
N GLY A 250 -34.44 -23.03 -20.56
CA GLY A 250 -33.88 -24.38 -20.42
C GLY A 250 -33.32 -24.70 -19.02
N ARG A 251 -32.17 -25.39 -18.95
CA ARG A 251 -31.62 -25.88 -17.66
C ARG A 251 -31.01 -24.77 -16.82
N LYS A 252 -30.50 -23.71 -17.45
CA LYS A 252 -29.86 -22.57 -16.81
C LYS A 252 -30.47 -21.30 -17.39
N THR A 253 -30.98 -20.43 -16.54
CA THR A 253 -31.52 -19.12 -16.95
C THR A 253 -30.79 -18.05 -16.14
N PRO A 254 -30.13 -17.07 -16.78
CA PRO A 254 -29.50 -15.98 -16.05
C PRO A 254 -30.57 -15.11 -15.40
N LEU A 255 -30.38 -14.74 -14.14
CA LEU A 255 -31.21 -13.74 -13.45
C LEU A 255 -30.50 -12.39 -13.48
N THR A 256 -31.25 -11.30 -13.52
CA THR A 256 -30.78 -9.94 -13.24
C THR A 256 -31.51 -9.44 -12.00
N VAL A 257 -30.81 -9.49 -10.86
CA VAL A 257 -31.32 -8.96 -9.58
C VAL A 257 -30.62 -7.65 -9.27
N VAL A 258 -31.40 -6.60 -9.09
CA VAL A 258 -30.90 -5.25 -8.80
C VAL A 258 -31.21 -4.87 -7.36
N LEU A 259 -30.24 -4.22 -6.72
CA LEU A 259 -30.35 -3.78 -5.33
C LEU A 259 -30.53 -2.28 -5.32
N TYR A 260 -31.56 -1.84 -4.60
CA TYR A 260 -31.95 -0.46 -4.44
C TYR A 260 -31.78 -0.04 -2.99
N ALA A 261 -31.13 1.10 -2.77
CA ALA A 261 -31.13 1.80 -1.49
C ALA A 261 -32.02 3.05 -1.63
N GLY A 262 -33.28 2.94 -1.22
CA GLY A 262 -34.31 3.91 -1.62
C GLY A 262 -34.54 3.84 -3.13
N ASP A 263 -34.33 4.94 -3.85
CA ASP A 263 -34.47 5.02 -5.31
C ASP A 263 -33.16 4.85 -6.09
N VAL A 264 -32.03 4.72 -5.38
CA VAL A 264 -30.70 4.63 -6.02
C VAL A 264 -30.30 3.18 -6.20
N LYS A 265 -29.93 2.82 -7.44
CA LYS A 265 -29.35 1.53 -7.78
C LYS A 265 -27.93 1.42 -7.19
N VAL A 266 -27.75 0.53 -6.22
CA VAL A 266 -26.47 0.34 -5.51
C VAL A 266 -25.69 -0.89 -5.97
N GLY A 267 -26.34 -1.81 -6.68
CA GLY A 267 -25.67 -3.01 -7.19
C GLY A 267 -26.53 -3.84 -8.12
N THR A 268 -25.89 -4.74 -8.85
CA THR A 268 -26.56 -5.73 -9.71
C THR A 268 -25.83 -7.06 -9.56
N VAL A 269 -26.59 -8.13 -9.34
CA VAL A 269 -26.07 -9.50 -9.30
C VAL A 269 -26.75 -10.35 -10.35
N ARG A 270 -25.97 -11.23 -10.97
CA ARG A 270 -26.44 -12.10 -12.05
C ARG A 270 -26.25 -13.59 -11.73
N PRO A 271 -27.00 -14.15 -10.76
CA PRO A 271 -26.92 -15.57 -10.47
C PRO A 271 -27.58 -16.40 -11.58
N GLU A 272 -27.16 -17.66 -11.70
CA GLU A 272 -27.84 -18.64 -12.56
C GLU A 272 -29.03 -19.26 -11.83
N PHE A 273 -30.17 -19.37 -12.52
CA PHE A 273 -31.36 -20.11 -12.12
C PHE A 273 -31.37 -21.50 -12.76
N LEU A 274 -31.65 -22.54 -11.98
CA LEU A 274 -31.79 -23.89 -12.50
C LEU A 274 -33.25 -24.23 -12.77
N GLY A 275 -33.52 -24.68 -13.99
CA GLY A 275 -34.83 -25.18 -14.42
C GLY A 275 -34.83 -26.67 -14.75
N PRO A 276 -36.01 -27.30 -14.81
CA PRO A 276 -36.16 -28.63 -15.38
C PRO A 276 -35.72 -28.63 -16.84
N ARG A 277 -35.20 -29.77 -17.31
CA ARG A 277 -34.84 -29.94 -18.73
C ARG A 277 -36.13 -29.75 -19.55
N GLN A 278 -36.20 -28.73 -20.39
CA GLN A 278 -37.27 -28.67 -21.39
C GLN A 278 -37.12 -29.90 -22.27
N SER A 279 -38.14 -30.77 -22.26
CA SER A 279 -38.26 -31.85 -23.22
C SER A 279 -38.49 -31.20 -24.59
N GLY A 280 -37.40 -30.93 -25.30
CA GLY A 280 -37.46 -30.63 -26.71
C GLY A 280 -38.07 -31.83 -27.41
N SER A 281 -39.29 -31.64 -27.90
CA SER A 281 -39.92 -32.33 -29.02
C SER A 281 -38.90 -33.10 -29.85
N GLY A 282 -39.02 -34.43 -29.85
CA GLY A 282 -38.44 -35.23 -30.91
C GLY A 282 -38.99 -34.74 -32.25
N LYS A 283 -38.11 -34.13 -33.04
CA LYS A 283 -38.09 -34.22 -34.49
C LYS A 283 -36.64 -34.23 -34.92
#